data_AF-A0A8T1N073-F1
#
_entry.id   AF-A0A8T1N073-F1
#
_cell.length_a   1.000
_cell.length_b   1.000
_cell.length_c   1.000
_cell.angle_alpha   90.00
_cell.angle_beta   90.00
_cell.angle_gamma   90.00
#
_symmetry.space_group_name_H-M   'P 1'
#
loop_
_entity.id
_entity.type
_entity.pdbx_description
1 polymer ?
#
loop_
_entity_poly.entity_id
_entity_poly.type
_entity_poly.pdbx_seq_one_letter_code
_entity_poly.pdbx_strand_id
1 'polypeptide(L)'
;MAEAHAAVAFTFTVSSEGVAFDINKHAIEAVIKSGVVAGRKRLIRFKNSIYNQVYPFHPSSWFYFAFTVFAAIYLHPDYRQSPCGIPILYLEDILQRYLGITRHYHVPACLLFSLFLWFFGSLLNKAVLRILFSYTGWMYATRKRTNWYDMLWMYLVTLFKSKHPRLYGYQYSLPNLPLPSLRDTIDRYLLSVRHLLPLEEYEERVRQAELFRKGPGRKLQFFLWMKTWFTSNYLEPLLVNKLVPLCSWQYERPFNTTRIPCLEKDKLIHLSDSNHIAVYHRGRFYRCPVLVDGHHLSAAEFEYMFNRILYFDDSPPATGEQKLAAFTAGPRDAWATARSTFFSSGINRTSLDAIERAAFFVALDDEQRDLDSDVNEDLSYLGKTFLTGNCYNRWFDKSFTLIVLSNSSCGFNAEHSWGDAPILSHLIELICAEENAGIEQNTPGLHYTASGSCDGPVSKQVWPTRLRWDIPPECVQAMEASYNIARSLADSIDLYVMRFRDFGSGFMKKAGFSPDAFMQISLQLAYFMDTGNFALVYESSMTRIFREGRTETVRSCSAEVVKFIRAISDNSTTVDDSNRTAASESSNYPAFVQIHHSMCLRNKVNRFDQNWSSQR
;
A
#
# COMPACT_ATOMS: atom_id res chain seq x y z
N MET A 1 18.29 -16.00 -10.73
CA MET A 1 19.52 -16.48 -10.07
C MET A 1 19.81 -17.99 -10.21
N ALA A 2 18.90 -18.83 -10.73
CA ALA A 2 19.22 -20.25 -10.96
C ALA A 2 20.42 -20.48 -11.91
N GLU A 3 20.57 -19.60 -12.91
CA GLU A 3 21.66 -19.64 -13.90
C GLU A 3 23.06 -19.41 -13.29
N ALA A 4 23.16 -18.61 -12.21
CA ALA A 4 24.44 -18.33 -11.55
C ALA A 4 24.95 -19.53 -10.73
N HIS A 5 24.04 -20.33 -10.14
CA HIS A 5 24.42 -21.59 -9.49
C HIS A 5 24.67 -22.72 -10.52
N ALA A 6 24.00 -22.68 -11.67
CA ALA A 6 24.28 -23.62 -12.77
C ALA A 6 25.72 -23.47 -13.29
N ALA A 7 26.27 -22.26 -13.33
CA ALA A 7 27.66 -22.00 -13.73
C ALA A 7 28.72 -22.63 -12.77
N VAL A 8 28.34 -22.98 -11.54
CA VAL A 8 29.24 -23.64 -10.56
C VAL A 8 29.07 -25.17 -10.58
N ALA A 9 28.02 -25.69 -11.23
CA ALA A 9 27.82 -27.13 -11.41
C ALA A 9 28.75 -27.77 -12.46
N PHE A 10 29.38 -26.93 -13.30
CA PHE A 10 30.25 -27.33 -14.41
C PHE A 10 31.58 -26.56 -14.32
N THR A 11 32.52 -27.06 -13.53
CA THR A 11 33.91 -26.60 -13.58
C THR A 11 34.62 -27.22 -14.78
N PHE A 12 35.06 -26.38 -15.72
CA PHE A 12 35.91 -26.79 -16.83
C PHE A 12 37.35 -26.34 -16.57
N THR A 13 38.30 -27.25 -16.69
CA THR A 13 39.73 -26.94 -16.72
C THR A 13 40.26 -27.25 -18.12
N VAL A 14 40.84 -26.22 -18.76
CA VAL A 14 41.49 -26.35 -20.06
C VAL A 14 42.98 -26.51 -19.81
N SER A 15 43.54 -27.67 -20.18
CA SER A 15 44.99 -27.91 -20.18
C SER A 15 45.48 -28.04 -21.62
N SER A 16 46.81 -28.11 -21.81
CA SER A 16 47.43 -28.38 -23.11
C SER A 16 47.10 -29.76 -23.69
N GLU A 17 46.47 -30.65 -22.92
CA GLU A 17 46.12 -32.02 -23.34
C GLU A 17 44.62 -32.22 -23.57
N GLY A 18 43.77 -31.25 -23.21
CA GLY A 18 42.32 -31.30 -23.46
C GLY A 18 41.46 -30.51 -22.47
N VAL A 19 40.15 -30.70 -22.57
CA VAL A 19 39.15 -30.13 -21.66
C VAL A 19 38.66 -31.22 -20.71
N ALA A 20 38.90 -31.05 -19.42
CA ALA A 20 38.35 -31.93 -18.38
C ALA A 20 37.03 -31.37 -17.84
N PHE A 21 36.04 -32.25 -17.67
CA PHE A 21 34.73 -31.93 -17.10
C PHE A 21 34.59 -32.60 -15.74
N ASP A 22 34.42 -31.81 -14.68
CA ASP A 22 34.02 -32.33 -13.37
C ASP A 22 32.58 -31.88 -13.05
N ILE A 23 31.76 -32.84 -12.58
CA ILE A 23 30.32 -32.69 -12.42
C ILE A 23 29.95 -32.86 -10.95
N ASN A 24 29.74 -31.75 -10.26
CA ASN A 24 29.40 -31.78 -8.84
C ASN A 24 27.95 -32.28 -8.63
N LYS A 25 27.83 -33.52 -8.13
CA LYS A 25 26.55 -34.20 -7.91
C LYS A 25 25.59 -33.42 -6.99
N HIS A 26 26.08 -32.75 -5.95
CA HIS A 26 25.25 -31.93 -5.07
C HIS A 26 24.79 -30.63 -5.73
N ALA A 27 25.57 -30.06 -6.65
CA ALA A 27 25.14 -28.92 -7.45
C ALA A 27 23.98 -29.29 -8.39
N ILE A 28 24.02 -30.48 -9.01
CA ILE A 28 22.90 -31.02 -9.81
C ILE A 28 21.64 -31.20 -8.95
N GLU A 29 21.76 -31.79 -7.76
CA GLU A 29 20.62 -31.96 -6.83
C GLU A 29 19.99 -30.60 -6.44
N ALA A 30 20.81 -29.57 -6.21
CA ALA A 30 20.34 -28.21 -5.92
C ALA A 30 19.66 -27.54 -7.13
N VAL A 31 20.17 -27.74 -8.35
CA VAL A 31 19.55 -27.26 -9.61
C VAL A 31 18.21 -27.95 -9.83
N ILE A 32 18.12 -29.27 -9.64
CA ILE A 32 16.84 -30.02 -9.74
C ILE A 32 15.84 -29.52 -8.69
N LYS A 33 16.25 -29.40 -7.42
CA LYS A 33 15.39 -28.94 -6.32
C LYS A 33 14.88 -27.52 -6.55
N SER A 34 15.73 -26.60 -7.01
CA SER A 34 15.33 -25.23 -7.34
C SER A 34 14.43 -25.15 -8.57
N GLY A 35 14.66 -25.99 -9.60
CA GLY A 35 13.78 -26.16 -10.75
C GLY A 35 12.38 -26.66 -10.36
N VAL A 36 12.29 -27.65 -9.47
CA VAL A 36 11.02 -28.15 -8.91
C VAL A 36 10.28 -27.06 -8.14
N VAL A 37 10.97 -26.29 -7.29
CA VAL A 37 10.37 -25.16 -6.56
C VAL A 37 9.88 -24.05 -7.52
N ALA A 38 10.67 -23.71 -8.55
CA ALA A 38 10.28 -22.74 -9.56
C ALA A 38 9.07 -23.21 -10.38
N GLY A 39 9.04 -24.49 -10.77
CA GLY A 39 7.91 -25.15 -11.43
C GLY A 39 6.64 -25.11 -10.56
N ARG A 40 6.75 -25.47 -9.28
CA ARG A 40 5.66 -25.39 -8.30
C ARG A 40 5.13 -23.96 -8.15
N LYS A 41 6.02 -22.95 -8.05
CA LYS A 41 5.63 -21.52 -8.02
C LYS A 41 4.96 -21.07 -9.33
N ARG A 42 5.38 -21.57 -10.50
CA ARG A 42 4.75 -21.26 -11.81
C ARG A 42 3.35 -21.90 -11.92
N LEU A 43 3.20 -23.15 -11.46
CA LEU A 43 1.91 -23.84 -11.41
C LEU A 43 0.92 -23.18 -10.44
N ILE A 44 1.39 -22.74 -9.26
CA ILE A 44 0.56 -21.97 -8.30
C ILE A 44 0.11 -20.64 -8.93
N ARG A 45 0.99 -19.89 -9.60
CA ARG A 45 0.61 -18.65 -10.30
C ARG A 45 -0.43 -18.90 -11.41
N PHE A 46 -0.26 -19.95 -12.20
CA PHE A 46 -1.23 -20.34 -13.24
C PHE A 46 -2.59 -20.73 -12.64
N LYS A 47 -2.60 -21.58 -11.60
CA LYS A 47 -3.79 -21.96 -10.84
C LYS A 47 -4.51 -20.73 -10.27
N ASN A 48 -3.77 -19.80 -9.68
CA ASN A 48 -4.32 -18.56 -9.11
C ASN A 48 -4.87 -17.63 -10.20
N SER A 49 -4.23 -17.55 -11.37
CA SER A 49 -4.73 -16.80 -12.52
C SER A 49 -6.11 -17.30 -12.98
N ILE A 50 -6.26 -18.62 -13.19
CA ILE A 50 -7.54 -19.24 -13.54
C ILE A 50 -8.59 -18.99 -12.44
N TYR A 51 -8.23 -19.19 -11.17
CA TYR A 51 -9.12 -18.92 -10.03
C TYR A 51 -9.63 -17.48 -10.01
N ASN A 52 -8.73 -16.51 -10.23
CA ASN A 52 -9.08 -15.09 -10.23
C ASN A 52 -9.96 -14.71 -11.43
N GLN A 53 -9.90 -15.44 -12.55
CA GLN A 53 -10.82 -15.27 -13.67
C GLN A 53 -12.24 -15.75 -13.39
N VAL A 54 -12.46 -16.64 -12.43
CA VAL A 54 -13.80 -17.22 -12.12
C VAL A 54 -14.35 -16.87 -10.73
N TYR A 55 -13.56 -16.25 -9.86
CA TYR A 55 -14.01 -15.76 -8.55
C TYR A 55 -15.21 -14.79 -8.69
N PRO A 56 -16.27 -14.86 -7.86
CA PRO A 56 -16.39 -15.59 -6.58
C PRO A 56 -16.79 -17.06 -6.68
N PHE A 57 -16.98 -17.62 -7.87
CA PHE A 57 -17.22 -19.05 -8.01
C PHE A 57 -15.94 -19.83 -7.68
N HIS A 58 -16.07 -20.88 -6.88
CA HIS A 58 -15.01 -21.85 -6.65
C HIS A 58 -14.96 -22.83 -7.84
N PRO A 59 -13.80 -23.25 -8.38
CA PRO A 59 -13.73 -24.22 -9.48
C PRO A 59 -14.48 -25.54 -9.26
N SER A 60 -14.61 -26.01 -8.02
CA SER A 60 -15.47 -27.18 -7.75
C SER A 60 -16.97 -26.92 -7.97
N SER A 61 -17.41 -25.66 -8.05
CA SER A 61 -18.82 -25.36 -8.38
C SER A 61 -19.19 -25.75 -9.81
N TRP A 62 -18.22 -25.94 -10.71
CA TRP A 62 -18.45 -26.55 -12.02
C TRP A 62 -19.13 -27.92 -11.92
N PHE A 63 -18.88 -28.71 -10.85
CA PHE A 63 -19.59 -29.98 -10.65
C PHE A 63 -21.09 -29.81 -10.50
N TYR A 64 -21.58 -28.69 -9.94
CA TYR A 64 -23.02 -28.40 -9.89
C TYR A 64 -23.56 -28.08 -11.28
N PHE A 65 -22.81 -27.31 -12.09
CA PHE A 65 -23.19 -27.04 -13.49
C PHE A 65 -23.21 -28.33 -14.33
N ALA A 66 -22.20 -29.19 -14.20
CA ALA A 66 -22.14 -30.48 -14.86
C ALA A 66 -23.32 -31.37 -14.42
N PHE A 67 -23.58 -31.50 -13.11
CA PHE A 67 -24.71 -32.27 -12.58
C PHE A 67 -26.05 -31.73 -13.10
N THR A 68 -26.27 -30.42 -13.12
CA THR A 68 -27.52 -29.84 -13.65
C THR A 68 -27.68 -30.03 -15.15
N VAL A 69 -26.60 -29.97 -15.94
CA VAL A 69 -26.63 -30.26 -17.38
C VAL A 69 -26.97 -31.72 -17.63
N PHE A 70 -26.30 -32.66 -16.95
CA PHE A 70 -26.62 -34.08 -17.07
C PHE A 70 -28.05 -34.41 -16.60
N ALA A 71 -28.49 -33.86 -15.47
CA ALA A 71 -29.86 -34.05 -14.98
C ALA A 71 -30.89 -33.50 -15.98
N ALA A 72 -30.67 -32.30 -16.53
CA ALA A 72 -31.56 -31.72 -17.54
C ALA A 72 -31.63 -32.54 -18.84
N ILE A 73 -30.57 -33.28 -19.19
CA ILE A 73 -30.53 -34.17 -20.37
C ILE A 73 -31.22 -35.50 -20.07
N TYR A 74 -30.86 -36.17 -18.98
CA TYR A 74 -31.38 -37.49 -18.63
C TYR A 74 -32.84 -37.48 -18.13
N LEU A 75 -33.35 -36.35 -17.65
CA LEU A 75 -34.75 -36.19 -17.24
C LEU A 75 -35.67 -35.67 -18.35
N HIS A 76 -35.12 -35.23 -19.49
CA HIS A 76 -35.93 -34.70 -20.61
C HIS A 76 -36.23 -35.80 -21.64
N PRO A 77 -37.51 -36.08 -21.99
CA PRO A 77 -37.88 -37.20 -22.87
C PRO A 77 -37.21 -37.17 -24.25
N ASP A 78 -37.01 -35.98 -24.81
CA ASP A 78 -36.14 -35.76 -25.97
C ASP A 78 -35.23 -34.57 -25.69
N TYR A 79 -34.03 -34.82 -25.17
CA TYR A 79 -33.09 -33.75 -24.82
C TYR A 79 -32.69 -32.87 -26.03
N ARG A 80 -32.83 -33.35 -27.27
CA ARG A 80 -32.47 -32.60 -28.49
C ARG A 80 -33.34 -31.37 -28.70
N GLN A 81 -34.59 -31.42 -28.21
CA GLN A 81 -35.53 -30.30 -28.21
C GLN A 81 -35.40 -29.42 -26.95
N SER A 82 -34.58 -29.79 -25.97
CA SER A 82 -34.37 -28.97 -24.78
C SER A 82 -33.49 -27.74 -25.10
N PRO A 83 -33.63 -26.62 -24.36
CA PRO A 83 -32.77 -25.45 -24.53
C PRO A 83 -31.27 -25.73 -24.35
N CYS A 84 -30.92 -26.77 -23.57
CA CYS A 84 -29.54 -27.22 -23.37
C CYS A 84 -29.06 -28.18 -24.47
N GLY A 85 -29.96 -28.83 -25.20
CA GLY A 85 -29.62 -29.83 -26.22
C GLY A 85 -29.04 -29.24 -27.48
N ILE A 86 -29.58 -28.11 -27.96
CA ILE A 86 -29.14 -27.48 -29.22
C ILE A 86 -27.65 -27.08 -29.18
N PRO A 87 -27.12 -26.43 -28.12
CA PRO A 87 -25.69 -26.16 -28.01
C PRO A 87 -24.82 -27.42 -27.90
N ILE A 88 -25.33 -28.48 -27.25
CA ILE A 88 -24.61 -29.74 -27.07
C ILE A 88 -24.48 -30.46 -28.41
N LEU A 89 -25.54 -30.57 -29.20
CA LEU A 89 -25.50 -31.15 -30.56
C LEU A 89 -24.48 -30.45 -31.47
N TYR A 90 -24.33 -29.13 -31.35
CA TYR A 90 -23.32 -28.38 -32.09
C TYR A 90 -21.88 -28.71 -31.63
N LEU A 91 -21.67 -28.89 -30.32
CA LEU A 91 -20.40 -29.38 -29.78
C LEU A 91 -20.11 -30.83 -30.19
N GLU A 92 -21.11 -31.70 -30.25
CA GLU A 92 -20.97 -33.08 -30.73
C GLU A 92 -20.52 -33.14 -32.18
N ASP A 93 -21.13 -32.34 -33.07
CA ASP A 93 -20.73 -32.24 -34.48
C ASP A 93 -19.28 -31.73 -34.63
N ILE A 94 -18.87 -30.75 -33.82
CA ILE A 94 -17.48 -30.27 -33.79
C ILE A 94 -16.51 -31.37 -33.32
N LEU A 95 -16.84 -32.07 -32.24
CA LEU A 95 -16.01 -33.14 -31.68
C LEU A 95 -15.84 -34.32 -32.67
N GLN A 96 -16.88 -34.63 -33.43
CA GLN A 96 -16.85 -35.67 -34.47
C GLN A 96 -16.05 -35.22 -35.69
N ARG A 97 -16.33 -34.03 -36.25
CA ARG A 97 -15.73 -33.56 -37.52
C ARG A 97 -14.28 -33.11 -37.40
N TYR A 98 -13.93 -32.38 -36.34
CA TYR A 98 -12.63 -31.71 -36.23
C TYR A 98 -11.66 -32.40 -35.25
N LEU A 99 -12.18 -33.14 -34.26
CA LEU A 99 -11.38 -33.85 -33.25
C LEU A 99 -11.42 -35.38 -33.42
N GLY A 100 -12.19 -35.90 -34.38
CA GLY A 100 -12.22 -37.33 -34.73
C GLY A 100 -12.83 -38.24 -33.65
N ILE A 101 -13.56 -37.68 -32.68
CA ILE A 101 -14.10 -38.45 -31.54
C ILE A 101 -15.40 -39.15 -31.97
N THR A 102 -15.27 -40.38 -32.48
CA THR A 102 -16.38 -41.17 -33.04
C THR A 102 -17.17 -41.99 -32.02
N ARG A 103 -16.68 -42.15 -30.79
CA ARG A 103 -17.37 -42.87 -29.69
C ARG A 103 -17.39 -42.02 -28.43
N HIS A 104 -18.47 -42.15 -27.64
CA HIS A 104 -18.70 -41.45 -26.37
C HIS A 104 -18.69 -39.91 -26.42
N TYR A 105 -18.76 -39.28 -27.61
CA TYR A 105 -18.69 -37.83 -27.83
C TYR A 105 -19.70 -36.99 -27.02
N HIS A 106 -20.85 -37.55 -26.67
CA HIS A 106 -21.89 -36.89 -25.88
C HIS A 106 -21.40 -36.44 -24.50
N VAL A 107 -20.60 -37.27 -23.81
CA VAL A 107 -20.12 -36.95 -22.45
C VAL A 107 -19.13 -35.77 -22.46
N PRO A 108 -18.09 -35.73 -23.33
CA PRO A 108 -17.28 -34.54 -23.54
C PRO A 108 -18.09 -33.29 -23.95
N ALA A 109 -19.11 -33.42 -24.81
CA ALA A 109 -19.96 -32.29 -25.20
C ALA A 109 -20.70 -31.68 -23.99
N CYS A 110 -21.29 -32.51 -23.12
CA CYS A 110 -21.92 -32.09 -21.87
C CYS A 110 -20.94 -31.45 -20.88
N LEU A 111 -19.72 -31.98 -20.78
CA LEU A 111 -18.66 -31.42 -19.91
C LEU A 111 -18.14 -30.07 -20.45
N LEU A 112 -17.99 -29.92 -21.76
CA LEU A 112 -17.62 -28.64 -22.39
C LEU A 112 -18.73 -27.60 -22.25
N PHE A 113 -20.00 -27.98 -22.45
CA PHE A 113 -21.13 -27.07 -22.29
C PHE A 113 -21.32 -26.61 -20.83
N SER A 114 -21.19 -27.52 -19.86
CA SER A 114 -21.22 -27.16 -18.44
C SER A 114 -20.03 -26.29 -18.02
N LEU A 115 -18.85 -26.48 -18.61
CA LEU A 115 -17.69 -25.60 -18.40
C LEU A 115 -17.95 -24.19 -18.96
N PHE A 116 -18.55 -24.09 -20.15
CA PHE A 116 -18.99 -22.83 -20.74
C PHE A 116 -20.04 -22.11 -19.87
N LEU A 117 -21.10 -22.80 -19.43
CA LEU A 117 -22.12 -22.23 -18.56
C LEU A 117 -21.55 -21.76 -17.22
N TRP A 118 -20.64 -22.53 -16.62
CA TRP A 118 -19.96 -22.16 -15.39
C TRP A 118 -19.09 -20.90 -15.56
N PHE A 119 -18.31 -20.84 -16.64
CA PHE A 119 -17.47 -19.67 -16.95
C PHE A 119 -18.34 -18.43 -17.24
N PHE A 120 -19.38 -18.56 -18.06
CA PHE A 120 -20.34 -17.49 -18.36
C PHE A 120 -21.05 -17.00 -17.09
N GLY A 121 -21.53 -17.92 -16.25
CA GLY A 121 -22.14 -17.59 -14.95
C GLY A 121 -21.18 -16.86 -14.01
N SER A 122 -19.89 -17.20 -14.03
CA SER A 122 -18.86 -16.49 -13.25
C SER A 122 -18.64 -15.06 -13.75
N LEU A 123 -18.63 -14.84 -15.08
CA LEU A 123 -18.54 -13.51 -15.67
C LEU A 123 -19.79 -12.67 -15.39
N LEU A 124 -20.99 -13.27 -15.47
CA LEU A 124 -22.24 -12.62 -15.12
C LEU A 124 -22.26 -12.19 -13.66
N ASN A 125 -21.85 -13.07 -12.73
CA ASN A 125 -21.77 -12.73 -11.31
C ASN A 125 -20.76 -11.60 -11.05
N LYS A 126 -19.60 -11.59 -11.73
CA LYS A 126 -18.67 -10.46 -11.68
C LYS A 126 -19.29 -9.16 -12.17
N ALA A 127 -20.07 -9.18 -13.26
CA ALA A 127 -20.77 -8.01 -13.76
C ALA A 127 -21.82 -7.50 -12.77
N VAL A 128 -22.61 -8.41 -12.18
CA VAL A 128 -23.59 -8.10 -11.11
C VAL A 128 -22.89 -7.48 -9.90
N LEU A 129 -21.82 -8.11 -9.38
CA LEU A 129 -21.04 -7.56 -8.27
C LEU A 129 -20.42 -6.19 -8.61
N ARG A 130 -20.02 -5.94 -9.86
CA ARG A 130 -19.49 -4.64 -10.28
C ARG A 130 -20.54 -3.54 -10.35
N ILE A 131 -21.78 -3.88 -10.71
CA ILE A 131 -22.94 -2.99 -10.63
C ILE A 131 -23.33 -2.75 -9.17
N LEU A 132 -23.28 -3.77 -8.31
CA LEU A 132 -23.56 -3.63 -6.88
C LEU A 132 -22.48 -2.78 -6.18
N PHE A 133 -21.20 -3.01 -6.45
CA PHE A 133 -20.10 -2.24 -5.85
C PHE A 133 -19.95 -0.83 -6.42
N SER A 134 -20.51 -0.51 -7.59
CA SER A 134 -20.56 0.87 -8.10
C SER A 134 -21.63 1.73 -7.41
N TYR A 135 -22.60 1.12 -6.72
CA TYR A 135 -23.55 1.86 -5.89
C TYR A 135 -22.85 2.45 -4.66
N THR A 136 -22.82 3.78 -4.61
CA THR A 136 -22.18 4.57 -3.55
C THR A 136 -23.19 5.32 -2.66
N GLY A 137 -24.50 5.21 -2.95
CA GLY A 137 -25.56 5.95 -2.24
C GLY A 137 -25.58 5.69 -0.73
N TRP A 138 -25.34 4.44 -0.32
CA TRP A 138 -25.20 4.03 1.09
C TRP A 138 -24.14 4.81 1.87
N MET A 139 -23.12 5.37 1.21
CA MET A 139 -22.12 6.21 1.88
C MET A 139 -22.70 7.53 2.37
N TYR A 140 -23.68 8.09 1.67
CA TYR A 140 -24.32 9.37 1.99
C TYR A 140 -25.54 9.21 2.90
N ALA A 141 -25.96 7.97 3.20
CA ALA A 141 -27.04 7.69 4.13
C ALA A 141 -26.70 8.16 5.55
N THR A 142 -27.62 8.91 6.16
CA THR A 142 -27.48 9.38 7.54
C THR A 142 -27.65 8.23 8.53
N ARG A 143 -26.79 8.16 9.56
CA ARG A 143 -26.67 7.03 10.50
C ARG A 143 -27.96 6.66 11.28
N LYS A 144 -29.00 7.49 11.23
CA LYS A 144 -30.31 7.30 11.88
C LYS A 144 -31.46 6.92 10.91
N ARG A 145 -31.23 6.85 9.60
CA ARG A 145 -32.23 6.45 8.58
C ARG A 145 -31.57 5.65 7.47
N THR A 146 -31.60 4.32 7.57
CA THR A 146 -31.28 3.42 6.46
C THR A 146 -32.47 3.33 5.51
N ASN A 147 -32.25 3.62 4.23
CA ASN A 147 -33.32 3.56 3.23
C ASN A 147 -33.56 2.10 2.81
N TRP A 148 -34.78 1.76 2.37
CA TRP A 148 -35.10 0.37 1.99
C TRP A 148 -34.29 -0.11 0.78
N TYR A 149 -33.94 0.80 -0.13
CA TYR A 149 -33.01 0.53 -1.23
C TYR A 149 -31.61 0.12 -0.75
N ASP A 150 -31.10 0.72 0.33
CA ASP A 150 -29.79 0.36 0.91
C ASP A 150 -29.84 -1.03 1.57
N MET A 151 -30.96 -1.36 2.23
CA MET A 151 -31.21 -2.69 2.79
C MET A 151 -31.27 -3.76 1.70
N LEU A 152 -31.99 -3.50 0.60
CA LEU A 152 -32.06 -4.37 -0.57
C LEU A 152 -30.67 -4.54 -1.20
N TRP A 153 -29.91 -3.45 -1.37
CA TRP A 153 -28.54 -3.51 -1.88
C TRP A 153 -27.62 -4.36 -0.98
N MET A 154 -27.65 -4.19 0.34
CA MET A 154 -26.86 -5.02 1.27
C MET A 154 -27.22 -6.50 1.19
N TYR A 155 -28.51 -6.82 1.03
CA TYR A 155 -28.97 -8.19 0.82
C TYR A 155 -28.43 -8.77 -0.50
N LEU A 156 -28.55 -8.04 -1.61
CA LEU A 156 -28.03 -8.46 -2.91
C LEU A 156 -26.50 -8.65 -2.89
N VAL A 157 -25.74 -7.72 -2.31
CA VAL A 157 -24.29 -7.87 -2.11
C VAL A 157 -23.98 -9.12 -1.30
N THR A 158 -24.76 -9.42 -0.27
CA THR A 158 -24.56 -10.61 0.57
C THR A 158 -24.92 -11.92 -0.14
N LEU A 159 -25.87 -11.89 -1.08
CA LEU A 159 -26.25 -13.04 -1.91
C LEU A 159 -25.19 -13.40 -2.97
N PHE A 160 -24.62 -12.39 -3.63
CA PHE A 160 -23.69 -12.59 -4.75
C PHE A 160 -22.21 -12.71 -4.34
N LYS A 161 -21.83 -12.21 -3.15
CA LYS A 161 -20.45 -12.33 -2.63
C LYS A 161 -20.15 -13.75 -2.13
N SER A 162 -18.88 -14.16 -2.23
CA SER A 162 -18.39 -15.36 -1.55
C SER A 162 -18.44 -15.21 -0.03
N LYS A 163 -18.86 -16.28 0.66
CA LYS A 163 -18.80 -16.41 2.13
C LYS A 163 -17.37 -16.34 2.66
N HIS A 164 -16.41 -16.82 1.88
CA HIS A 164 -14.98 -16.73 2.17
C HIS A 164 -14.36 -15.72 1.20
N PRO A 165 -14.28 -14.44 1.58
CA PRO A 165 -13.49 -13.47 0.84
C PRO A 165 -12.05 -13.97 0.86
N ARG A 166 -11.56 -14.45 -0.29
CA ARG A 166 -10.13 -14.41 -0.50
C ARG A 166 -9.82 -12.97 -0.68
N LEU A 167 -8.76 -12.55 -0.03
CA LEU A 167 -8.32 -11.20 -0.08
C LEU A 167 -8.19 -10.85 -1.61
N TYR A 168 -7.67 -11.71 -2.50
CA TYR A 168 -7.64 -11.59 -3.99
C TYR A 168 -8.94 -11.15 -4.68
N GLY A 169 -10.07 -11.67 -4.22
CA GLY A 169 -11.09 -12.18 -5.14
C GLY A 169 -11.87 -11.12 -5.91
N TYR A 170 -12.16 -9.98 -5.28
CA TYR A 170 -13.08 -8.99 -5.83
C TYR A 170 -12.44 -7.93 -6.72
N GLN A 171 -11.11 -7.92 -6.94
CA GLN A 171 -10.44 -6.87 -7.71
C GLN A 171 -10.97 -6.72 -9.16
N TYR A 172 -11.45 -7.81 -9.78
CA TYR A 172 -12.13 -7.79 -11.09
C TYR A 172 -13.62 -7.47 -11.02
N SER A 173 -14.22 -7.54 -9.82
CA SER A 173 -15.58 -7.10 -9.52
C SER A 173 -15.63 -5.65 -9.05
N LEU A 174 -14.52 -5.02 -8.68
CA LEU A 174 -14.51 -3.63 -8.25
C LEU A 174 -14.80 -2.67 -9.44
N PRO A 175 -15.53 -1.56 -9.18
CA PRO A 175 -15.64 -0.49 -10.15
C PRO A 175 -14.28 0.19 -10.37
N ASN A 176 -14.07 0.72 -11.57
CA ASN A 176 -12.98 1.67 -11.80
C ASN A 176 -13.28 2.96 -11.02
N LEU A 177 -12.26 3.75 -10.69
CA LEU A 177 -12.45 5.09 -10.14
C LEU A 177 -13.31 5.91 -11.15
N PRO A 178 -14.51 6.39 -10.76
CA PRO A 178 -15.32 7.20 -11.66
C PRO A 178 -14.60 8.51 -11.93
N LEU A 179 -14.76 9.04 -13.14
CA LEU A 179 -14.31 10.38 -13.50
C LEU A 179 -15.44 11.38 -13.22
N PRO A 180 -15.36 12.26 -12.19
CA PRO A 180 -16.35 13.31 -11.98
C PRO A 180 -16.55 14.18 -13.22
N SER A 181 -17.74 14.75 -13.39
CA SER A 181 -17.98 15.65 -14.51
C SER A 181 -17.14 16.93 -14.36
N LEU A 182 -16.67 17.48 -15.49
CA LEU A 182 -15.91 18.73 -15.50
C LEU A 182 -16.66 19.88 -14.82
N ARG A 183 -18.00 19.88 -14.90
CA ARG A 183 -18.84 20.86 -14.21
C ARG A 183 -18.78 20.67 -12.70
N ASP A 184 -19.02 19.46 -12.19
CA ASP A 184 -19.02 19.19 -10.75
C ASP A 184 -17.63 19.46 -10.13
N THR A 185 -16.55 19.13 -10.85
CA THR A 185 -15.18 19.46 -10.45
C THR A 185 -14.97 20.97 -10.30
N ILE A 186 -15.46 21.77 -11.25
CA ILE A 186 -15.33 23.24 -11.23
C ILE A 186 -16.23 23.86 -10.15
N ASP A 187 -17.49 23.45 -10.06
CA ASP A 187 -18.44 23.98 -9.08
C ASP A 187 -17.94 23.71 -7.64
N ARG A 188 -17.31 22.54 -7.39
CA ARG A 188 -16.68 22.20 -6.10
C ARG A 188 -15.38 22.99 -5.82
N TYR A 189 -14.51 23.17 -6.82
CA TYR A 189 -13.32 24.02 -6.70
C TYR A 189 -13.70 25.46 -6.32
N LEU A 190 -14.68 26.04 -7.01
CA LEU A 190 -15.17 27.39 -6.71
C LEU A 190 -15.79 27.45 -5.31
N LEU A 191 -16.54 26.43 -4.88
CA LEU A 191 -17.06 26.36 -3.52
C LEU A 191 -15.95 26.31 -2.46
N SER A 192 -14.86 25.58 -2.71
CA SER A 192 -13.75 25.44 -1.75
C SER A 192 -12.89 26.70 -1.59
N VAL A 193 -12.86 27.60 -2.57
CA VAL A 193 -12.08 28.85 -2.48
C VAL A 193 -12.91 30.09 -2.13
N ARG A 194 -14.25 30.04 -2.28
CA ARG A 194 -15.16 31.20 -2.06
C ARG A 194 -15.00 31.89 -0.70
N HIS A 195 -14.69 31.14 0.35
CA HIS A 195 -14.60 31.66 1.72
C HIS A 195 -13.17 32.09 2.12
N LEU A 196 -12.20 31.93 1.21
CA LEU A 196 -10.79 32.25 1.42
C LEU A 196 -10.28 33.42 0.57
N LEU A 197 -11.05 33.81 -0.46
CA LEU A 197 -10.67 34.87 -1.40
C LEU A 197 -11.56 36.12 -1.22
N PRO A 198 -11.01 37.33 -1.40
CA PRO A 198 -11.79 38.54 -1.63
C PRO A 198 -12.75 38.40 -2.82
N LEU A 199 -13.79 39.24 -2.87
CA LEU A 199 -14.84 39.16 -3.89
C LEU A 199 -14.28 39.29 -5.32
N GLU A 200 -13.41 40.26 -5.55
CA GLU A 200 -12.78 40.54 -6.85
C GLU A 200 -11.91 39.38 -7.35
N GLU A 201 -11.03 38.85 -6.48
CA GLU A 201 -10.24 37.66 -6.79
C GLU A 201 -11.12 36.44 -7.09
N TYR A 202 -12.21 36.26 -6.33
CA TYR A 202 -13.13 35.16 -6.57
C TYR A 202 -13.83 35.27 -7.93
N GLU A 203 -14.31 36.46 -8.30
CA GLU A 203 -14.96 36.70 -9.60
C GLU A 203 -14.00 36.42 -10.76
N GLU A 204 -12.72 36.76 -10.62
CA GLU A 204 -11.70 36.37 -11.59
C GLU A 204 -11.51 34.84 -11.66
N ARG A 205 -11.50 34.13 -10.54
CA ARG A 205 -11.46 32.65 -10.54
C ARG A 205 -12.67 32.04 -11.21
N VAL A 206 -13.88 32.59 -11.02
CA VAL A 206 -15.10 32.17 -11.72
C VAL A 206 -14.95 32.37 -13.23
N ARG A 207 -14.45 33.54 -13.67
CA ARG A 207 -14.22 33.85 -15.08
C ARG A 207 -13.24 32.86 -15.72
N GLN A 208 -12.10 32.61 -15.08
CA GLN A 208 -11.10 31.65 -15.56
C GLN A 208 -11.61 30.21 -15.59
N ALA A 209 -12.37 29.80 -14.57
CA ALA A 209 -12.97 28.46 -14.52
C ALA A 209 -14.00 28.25 -15.64
N GLU A 210 -14.81 29.26 -15.98
CA GLU A 210 -15.74 29.21 -17.11
C GLU A 210 -15.02 29.16 -18.47
N LEU A 211 -13.93 29.92 -18.64
CA LEU A 211 -13.08 29.84 -19.84
C LEU A 211 -12.46 28.44 -19.99
N PHE A 212 -11.95 27.87 -18.90
CA PHE A 212 -11.43 26.51 -18.88
C PHE A 212 -12.52 25.46 -19.23
N ARG A 213 -13.72 25.59 -18.63
CA ARG A 213 -14.87 24.70 -18.87
C ARG A 213 -15.34 24.71 -20.32
N LYS A 214 -15.27 25.87 -20.99
CA LYS A 214 -15.71 26.05 -22.38
C LYS A 214 -14.61 25.66 -23.38
N GLY A 215 -13.35 25.93 -23.05
CA GLY A 215 -12.18 25.67 -23.89
C GLY A 215 -11.44 24.35 -23.56
N PRO A 216 -10.20 24.40 -23.05
CA PRO A 216 -9.31 23.24 -22.97
C PRO A 216 -9.82 22.12 -22.07
N GLY A 217 -10.56 22.43 -21.00
CA GLY A 217 -11.06 21.45 -20.05
C GLY A 217 -11.94 20.37 -20.70
N ARG A 218 -12.71 20.68 -21.75
CA ARG A 218 -13.53 19.68 -22.46
C ARG A 218 -12.67 18.65 -23.19
N LYS A 219 -11.55 19.08 -23.79
CA LYS A 219 -10.60 18.21 -24.49
C LYS A 219 -9.84 17.33 -23.50
N LEU A 220 -9.37 17.92 -22.41
CA LEU A 220 -8.67 17.20 -21.34
C LEU A 220 -9.58 16.16 -20.65
N GLN A 221 -10.83 16.51 -20.36
CA GLN A 221 -11.83 15.58 -19.81
C GLN A 221 -12.06 14.37 -20.74
N PHE A 222 -12.06 14.57 -22.07
CA PHE A 222 -12.18 13.47 -23.04
C PHE A 222 -10.95 12.54 -23.02
N PHE A 223 -9.73 13.10 -22.98
CA PHE A 223 -8.51 12.29 -22.84
C PHE A 223 -8.44 11.53 -21.51
N LEU A 224 -8.87 12.15 -20.40
CA LEU A 224 -9.00 11.46 -19.11
C LEU A 224 -10.03 10.33 -19.18
N TRP A 225 -11.19 10.58 -19.80
CA TRP A 225 -12.21 9.54 -19.98
C TRP A 225 -11.65 8.35 -20.75
N MET A 226 -10.98 8.58 -21.89
CA MET A 226 -10.28 7.53 -22.65
C MET A 226 -9.28 6.76 -21.77
N LYS A 227 -8.45 7.47 -20.97
CA LYS A 227 -7.45 6.86 -20.08
C LYS A 227 -8.07 5.87 -19.08
N THR A 228 -9.30 6.11 -18.60
CA THR A 228 -9.98 5.20 -17.65
C THR A 228 -10.32 3.80 -18.20
N TRP A 229 -10.24 3.60 -19.53
CA TRP A 229 -10.49 2.30 -20.18
C TRP A 229 -9.25 1.39 -20.26
N PHE A 230 -8.03 1.94 -20.15
CA PHE A 230 -6.79 1.23 -20.49
C PHE A 230 -5.91 0.82 -19.30
N THR A 231 -6.30 1.11 -18.06
CA THR A 231 -5.51 0.79 -16.86
C THR A 231 -6.20 -0.23 -15.97
N SER A 232 -5.46 -1.29 -15.62
CA SER A 232 -5.96 -2.37 -14.76
C SER A 232 -4.83 -3.25 -14.24
N ASN A 233 -4.74 -3.51 -12.94
CA ASN A 233 -4.00 -4.64 -12.37
C ASN A 233 -4.56 -5.16 -11.02
N TYR A 234 -3.92 -6.20 -10.49
CA TYR A 234 -4.45 -7.21 -9.57
C TYR A 234 -3.79 -7.09 -8.17
N LEU A 235 -4.54 -7.25 -7.05
CA LEU A 235 -4.13 -7.81 -5.72
C LEU A 235 -5.23 -7.56 -4.64
N GLU A 236 -4.99 -7.97 -3.38
CA GLU A 236 -5.96 -8.64 -2.48
C GLU A 236 -6.83 -7.75 -1.50
N PRO A 237 -8.08 -7.32 -1.82
CA PRO A 237 -8.95 -6.53 -0.91
C PRO A 237 -9.20 -6.92 0.57
N LEU A 238 -9.06 -5.91 1.44
CA LEU A 238 -9.71 -5.78 2.77
C LEU A 238 -11.21 -5.41 2.62
N LEU A 239 -12.06 -5.65 3.63
CA LEU A 239 -13.50 -5.33 3.56
C LEU A 239 -13.95 -4.22 4.53
N VAL A 240 -14.47 -3.10 4.01
CA VAL A 240 -15.24 -2.14 4.83
C VAL A 240 -16.56 -2.77 5.27
N ASN A 241 -16.87 -2.71 6.56
CA ASN A 241 -18.11 -3.21 7.17
C ASN A 241 -18.45 -4.67 6.79
N LYS A 242 -17.46 -5.51 6.49
CA LYS A 242 -17.62 -6.89 5.98
C LYS A 242 -18.44 -7.01 4.69
N LEU A 243 -18.59 -5.91 3.93
CA LEU A 243 -19.49 -5.78 2.78
C LEU A 243 -18.79 -5.28 1.51
N VAL A 244 -17.99 -4.21 1.59
CA VAL A 244 -17.40 -3.55 0.42
C VAL A 244 -15.88 -3.76 0.38
N PRO A 245 -15.32 -4.32 -0.71
CA PRO A 245 -13.88 -4.49 -0.83
C PRO A 245 -13.12 -3.17 -1.05
N LEU A 246 -11.97 -3.03 -0.41
CA LEU A 246 -10.97 -2.00 -0.61
C LEU A 246 -9.83 -2.57 -1.44
N CYS A 247 -9.53 -2.02 -2.62
CA CYS A 247 -8.36 -2.34 -3.39
C CYS A 247 -7.09 -2.40 -2.53
N SER A 248 -6.25 -3.41 -2.79
CA SER A 248 -5.03 -3.70 -2.04
C SER A 248 -3.81 -3.83 -2.94
N TRP A 249 -3.86 -3.21 -4.12
CA TRP A 249 -2.74 -3.06 -5.05
C TRP A 249 -1.44 -2.68 -4.36
N GLN A 250 -1.53 -1.79 -3.37
CA GLN A 250 -0.37 -1.24 -2.67
C GLN A 250 0.33 -2.27 -1.75
N TYR A 251 -0.34 -3.35 -1.30
CA TYR A 251 0.29 -4.37 -0.43
C TYR A 251 1.32 -5.26 -1.16
N GLU A 252 1.42 -5.21 -2.49
CA GLU A 252 2.50 -5.90 -3.23
C GLU A 252 3.87 -5.25 -2.94
N ARG A 253 3.88 -3.94 -2.66
CA ARG A 253 5.05 -3.07 -2.73
C ARG A 253 5.77 -2.71 -1.42
N PRO A 254 5.33 -3.04 -0.18
CA PRO A 254 6.13 -2.77 1.01
C PRO A 254 7.47 -3.51 0.96
N PHE A 255 7.49 -4.73 0.42
CA PHE A 255 8.69 -5.56 0.32
C PHE A 255 9.27 -5.56 -1.09
N ASN A 256 10.56 -5.87 -1.17
CA ASN A 256 11.34 -6.05 -2.39
C ASN A 256 11.28 -4.86 -3.37
N THR A 257 11.01 -3.66 -2.84
CA THR A 257 10.78 -2.47 -3.64
C THR A 257 11.80 -1.40 -3.30
N THR A 258 12.27 -0.70 -4.33
CA THR A 258 13.15 0.45 -4.19
C THR A 258 12.82 1.46 -5.27
N ARG A 259 12.98 2.73 -4.94
CA ARG A 259 13.06 3.82 -5.89
C ARG A 259 14.49 3.89 -6.43
N ILE A 260 14.63 4.17 -7.72
CA ILE A 260 15.92 4.37 -8.39
C ILE A 260 15.95 5.81 -8.91
N PRO A 261 16.98 6.61 -8.57
CA PRO A 261 17.11 7.99 -9.02
C PRO A 261 17.35 8.07 -10.53
N CYS A 262 16.74 9.05 -11.20
CA CYS A 262 16.94 9.33 -12.63
C CYS A 262 16.76 10.84 -12.90
N LEU A 263 17.58 11.43 -13.77
CA LEU A 263 17.66 12.88 -14.04
C LEU A 263 16.35 13.58 -14.49
N GLU A 264 15.36 12.83 -14.96
CA GLU A 264 14.04 13.39 -15.33
C GLU A 264 12.92 12.84 -14.43
N LYS A 265 12.95 11.53 -14.20
CA LYS A 265 11.89 10.82 -13.49
C LYS A 265 12.38 9.49 -12.91
N ASP A 266 12.44 9.45 -11.59
CA ASP A 266 12.75 8.26 -10.81
C ASP A 266 11.85 7.06 -11.16
N LYS A 267 12.40 5.86 -11.00
CA LYS A 267 11.73 4.59 -11.33
C LYS A 267 11.53 3.76 -10.08
N LEU A 268 10.29 3.36 -9.83
CA LEU A 268 10.00 2.30 -8.85
C LEU A 268 10.32 0.94 -9.46
N ILE A 269 11.21 0.20 -8.82
CA ILE A 269 11.54 -1.18 -9.14
C ILE A 269 10.97 -2.05 -8.02
N HIS A 270 10.12 -3.00 -8.39
CA HIS A 270 9.58 -4.04 -7.50
C HIS A 270 10.08 -5.41 -7.99
N LEU A 271 10.55 -6.26 -7.07
CA LEU A 271 11.19 -7.53 -7.38
C LEU A 271 10.44 -8.71 -6.75
N SER A 272 10.31 -9.80 -7.50
CA SER A 272 9.51 -10.95 -7.06
C SER A 272 10.19 -11.92 -6.09
N ASP A 273 11.50 -11.81 -5.90
CA ASP A 273 12.33 -12.89 -5.34
C ASP A 273 13.55 -12.42 -4.51
N SER A 274 13.36 -11.46 -3.59
CA SER A 274 14.37 -11.23 -2.56
C SER A 274 14.39 -12.32 -1.49
N ASN A 275 15.58 -12.55 -0.93
CA ASN A 275 15.86 -13.54 0.10
C ASN A 275 16.78 -12.98 1.21
N HIS A 276 16.92 -11.66 1.30
CA HIS A 276 17.78 -10.97 2.24
C HIS A 276 17.24 -9.57 2.54
N ILE A 277 17.63 -9.03 3.68
CA ILE A 277 17.50 -7.61 4.04
C ILE A 277 18.88 -6.94 3.93
N ALA A 278 18.87 -5.61 3.85
CA ALA A 278 20.07 -4.80 4.00
C ALA A 278 20.04 -4.15 5.38
N VAL A 279 21.16 -4.21 6.11
CA VAL A 279 21.29 -3.67 7.47
C VAL A 279 22.39 -2.62 7.48
N TYR A 280 22.14 -1.52 8.17
CA TYR A 280 23.11 -0.48 8.48
C TYR A 280 23.35 -0.41 9.99
N HIS A 281 24.62 -0.33 10.40
CA HIS A 281 25.02 -0.05 11.78
C HIS A 281 26.39 0.66 11.79
N ARG A 282 26.53 1.75 12.55
CA ARG A 282 27.82 2.48 12.73
C ARG A 282 28.59 2.76 11.44
N GLY A 283 27.89 3.21 10.40
CA GLY A 283 28.49 3.56 9.11
C GLY A 283 28.78 2.38 8.18
N ARG A 284 28.28 1.19 8.49
CA ARG A 284 28.64 -0.07 7.82
C ARG A 284 27.40 -0.76 7.30
N PHE A 285 27.46 -1.25 6.06
CA PHE A 285 26.36 -1.95 5.42
C PHE A 285 26.59 -3.46 5.36
N TYR A 286 25.51 -4.22 5.53
CA TYR A 286 25.49 -5.68 5.53
C TYR A 286 24.33 -6.23 4.70
N ARG A 287 24.58 -7.33 4.00
CA ARG A 287 23.55 -8.19 3.43
C ARG A 287 23.26 -9.34 4.39
N CYS A 288 22.04 -9.40 4.89
CA CYS A 288 21.58 -10.38 5.87
C CYS A 288 20.50 -11.28 5.23
N PRO A 289 20.77 -12.56 4.94
CA PRO A 289 19.76 -13.45 4.38
C PRO A 289 18.60 -13.67 5.36
N VAL A 290 17.38 -13.83 4.83
CA VAL A 290 16.16 -14.18 5.59
C VAL A 290 15.67 -15.60 5.29
N LEU A 291 16.23 -16.22 4.25
CA LEU A 291 15.90 -17.57 3.78
C LEU A 291 17.19 -18.29 3.38
N VAL A 292 17.51 -19.39 4.06
CA VAL A 292 18.71 -20.21 3.82
C VAL A 292 18.28 -21.65 3.59
N ASP A 293 18.71 -22.28 2.49
CA ASP A 293 18.35 -23.66 2.07
C ASP A 293 16.83 -23.97 1.94
N GLY A 294 15.98 -22.93 1.97
CA GLY A 294 14.52 -23.06 2.01
C GLY A 294 13.90 -22.97 3.41
N HIS A 295 14.72 -22.78 4.45
CA HIS A 295 14.33 -22.46 5.82
C HIS A 295 14.30 -20.94 6.03
N HIS A 296 13.17 -20.42 6.50
CA HIS A 296 13.06 -19.02 6.94
C HIS A 296 13.65 -18.90 8.34
N LEU A 297 14.50 -17.90 8.57
CA LEU A 297 15.17 -17.76 9.87
C LEU A 297 14.19 -17.46 11.00
N SER A 298 14.38 -18.10 12.15
CA SER A 298 13.63 -17.83 13.37
C SER A 298 14.07 -16.51 14.03
N ALA A 299 13.30 -16.01 15.00
CA ALA A 299 13.66 -14.82 15.77
C ALA A 299 15.04 -14.98 16.47
N ALA A 300 15.31 -16.13 17.10
CA ALA A 300 16.61 -16.42 17.71
C ALA A 300 17.76 -16.50 16.69
N GLU A 301 17.50 -16.97 15.46
CA GLU A 301 18.50 -16.98 14.37
C GLU A 301 18.78 -15.57 13.83
N PHE A 302 17.77 -14.69 13.81
CA PHE A 302 17.95 -13.25 13.54
C PHE A 302 18.72 -12.55 14.66
N GLU A 303 18.40 -12.79 15.94
CA GLU A 303 19.14 -12.24 17.07
C GLU A 303 20.62 -12.65 17.02
N TYR A 304 20.91 -13.93 16.77
CA TYR A 304 22.28 -14.41 16.58
C TYR A 304 23.00 -13.62 15.47
N MET A 305 22.35 -13.44 14.32
CA MET A 305 22.93 -12.69 13.19
C MET A 305 23.11 -11.19 13.49
N PHE A 306 22.19 -10.54 14.21
CA PHE A 306 22.32 -9.13 14.59
C PHE A 306 23.36 -8.92 15.69
N ASN A 307 23.47 -9.83 16.66
CA ASN A 307 24.53 -9.81 17.67
C ASN A 307 25.92 -9.86 17.01
N ARG A 308 26.10 -10.58 15.89
CA ARG A 308 27.35 -10.54 15.09
C ARG A 308 27.68 -9.15 14.54
N ILE A 309 26.68 -8.34 14.18
CA ILE A 309 26.85 -6.96 13.67
C ILE A 309 27.13 -5.97 14.81
N LEU A 310 26.41 -6.12 15.93
CA LEU A 310 26.46 -5.20 17.07
C LEU A 310 27.71 -5.37 17.94
N TYR A 311 28.15 -6.62 18.17
CA TYR A 311 29.12 -6.96 19.22
C TYR A 311 30.35 -7.75 18.76
N PHE A 312 30.42 -8.20 17.50
CA PHE A 312 31.52 -9.03 16.99
C PHE A 312 32.11 -8.56 15.65
N ASP A 313 31.66 -7.43 15.11
CA ASP A 313 32.29 -6.77 13.99
C ASP A 313 32.80 -5.39 14.45
N ASP A 314 34.11 -5.31 14.66
CA ASP A 314 34.84 -4.10 15.04
C ASP A 314 35.55 -3.46 13.83
N SER A 315 35.27 -3.91 12.59
CA SER A 315 35.90 -3.34 11.39
C SER A 315 35.48 -1.88 11.20
N PRO A 316 36.40 -0.95 10.88
CA PRO A 316 36.02 0.42 10.58
C PRO A 316 35.20 0.49 9.27
N PRO A 317 34.33 1.50 9.10
CA PRO A 317 33.72 1.79 7.80
C PRO A 317 34.80 2.17 6.78
N ALA A 318 34.57 1.87 5.50
CA ALA A 318 35.45 2.34 4.44
C ALA A 318 35.35 3.87 4.27
N THR A 319 36.35 4.49 3.64
CA THR A 319 36.37 5.95 3.36
C THR A 319 35.07 6.39 2.69
N GLY A 320 34.35 7.30 3.32
CA GLY A 320 33.04 7.81 2.85
C GLY A 320 31.85 6.88 3.10
N GLU A 321 32.03 5.60 3.42
CA GLU A 321 30.92 4.65 3.58
C GLU A 321 29.91 5.10 4.63
N GLN A 322 30.38 5.67 5.75
CA GLN A 322 29.52 6.07 6.87
C GLN A 322 28.36 6.98 6.42
N LYS A 323 28.60 7.86 5.45
CA LYS A 323 27.61 8.82 4.96
C LYS A 323 26.98 8.44 3.61
N LEU A 324 27.27 7.25 3.07
CA LEU A 324 26.92 6.87 1.70
C LEU A 324 25.42 7.02 1.38
N ALA A 325 24.54 6.70 2.33
CA ALA A 325 23.09 6.82 2.10
C ALA A 325 22.59 8.28 2.09
N ALA A 326 23.42 9.29 2.42
CA ALA A 326 23.08 10.71 2.31
C ALA A 326 22.72 11.14 0.89
N PHE A 327 23.23 10.44 -0.13
CA PHE A 327 22.75 10.63 -1.50
C PHE A 327 21.24 10.37 -1.64
N THR A 328 20.69 9.38 -0.92
CA THR A 328 19.24 9.08 -0.96
C THR A 328 18.38 10.17 -0.31
N ALA A 329 18.96 10.94 0.62
CA ALA A 329 18.33 12.06 1.31
C ALA A 329 18.45 13.41 0.54
N GLY A 330 19.48 13.55 -0.28
CA GLY A 330 19.80 14.78 -1.00
C GLY A 330 19.06 14.98 -2.33
N PRO A 331 19.50 15.95 -3.16
CA PRO A 331 18.90 16.24 -4.46
C PRO A 331 18.92 15.03 -5.41
N ARG A 332 17.79 14.78 -6.07
CA ARG A 332 17.58 13.56 -6.88
C ARG A 332 18.52 13.45 -8.07
N ASP A 333 18.81 14.58 -8.73
CA ASP A 333 19.71 14.62 -9.88
C ASP A 333 21.17 14.35 -9.48
N ALA A 334 21.60 14.90 -8.33
CA ALA A 334 22.93 14.64 -7.77
C ALA A 334 23.10 13.14 -7.45
N TRP A 335 22.08 12.51 -6.88
CA TRP A 335 22.09 11.07 -6.64
C TRP A 335 22.04 10.25 -7.95
N ALA A 336 21.21 10.65 -8.93
CA ALA A 336 21.16 9.99 -10.24
C ALA A 336 22.54 10.00 -10.94
N THR A 337 23.22 11.15 -10.92
CA THR A 337 24.57 11.32 -11.45
C THR A 337 25.57 10.47 -10.68
N ALA A 338 25.65 10.60 -9.35
CA ALA A 338 26.59 9.84 -8.53
C ALA A 338 26.39 8.32 -8.67
N ARG A 339 25.13 7.84 -8.70
CA ARG A 339 24.79 6.44 -8.94
C ARG A 339 25.29 5.94 -10.29
N SER A 340 25.13 6.73 -11.35
CA SER A 340 25.60 6.36 -12.70
C SER A 340 27.13 6.38 -12.83
N THR A 341 27.80 7.33 -12.17
CA THR A 341 29.26 7.53 -12.25
C THR A 341 30.02 6.52 -11.38
N PHE A 342 29.63 6.35 -10.11
CA PHE A 342 30.43 5.62 -9.12
C PHE A 342 29.90 4.22 -8.77
N PHE A 343 28.62 3.92 -9.09
CA PHE A 343 27.96 2.68 -8.68
C PHE A 343 27.44 1.82 -9.85
N SER A 344 27.86 2.11 -11.08
CA SER A 344 27.44 1.39 -12.30
C SER A 344 28.26 0.13 -12.61
N SER A 345 29.40 -0.07 -11.96
CA SER A 345 30.30 -1.22 -12.17
C SER A 345 30.99 -1.69 -10.88
N GLY A 346 31.78 -2.77 -10.98
CA GLY A 346 32.65 -3.25 -9.92
C GLY A 346 31.96 -3.64 -8.62
N ILE A 347 32.71 -3.52 -7.51
CA ILE A 347 32.24 -3.86 -6.17
C ILE A 347 31.10 -2.93 -5.71
N ASN A 348 31.15 -1.65 -6.07
CA ASN A 348 30.12 -0.66 -5.76
C ASN A 348 28.76 -1.05 -6.34
N ARG A 349 28.70 -1.49 -7.60
CA ARG A 349 27.46 -2.01 -8.18
C ARG A 349 26.95 -3.23 -7.44
N THR A 350 27.84 -4.14 -7.03
CA THR A 350 27.45 -5.38 -6.34
C THR A 350 26.87 -5.09 -4.95
N SER A 351 27.49 -4.16 -4.22
CA SER A 351 27.01 -3.72 -2.91
C SER A 351 25.73 -2.89 -3.00
N LEU A 352 25.61 -1.98 -3.99
CA LEU A 352 24.38 -1.24 -4.23
C LEU A 352 23.22 -2.16 -4.64
N ASP A 353 23.46 -3.14 -5.53
CA ASP A 353 22.47 -4.16 -5.93
C ASP A 353 21.95 -4.95 -4.71
N ALA A 354 22.81 -5.26 -3.74
CA ALA A 354 22.40 -5.92 -2.49
C ALA A 354 21.47 -5.05 -1.63
N ILE A 355 21.62 -3.72 -1.64
CA ILE A 355 20.71 -2.80 -0.92
C ILE A 355 19.40 -2.62 -1.71
N GLU A 356 19.50 -2.32 -3.00
CA GLU A 356 18.36 -2.09 -3.89
C GLU A 356 17.46 -3.33 -4.00
N ARG A 357 18.04 -4.54 -4.02
CA ARG A 357 17.30 -5.80 -4.09
C ARG A 357 16.90 -6.41 -2.76
N ALA A 358 17.29 -5.85 -1.62
CA ALA A 358 16.84 -6.29 -0.30
C ALA A 358 15.31 -6.29 -0.18
N ALA A 359 14.74 -7.12 0.71
CA ALA A 359 13.32 -7.13 0.99
C ALA A 359 12.86 -5.81 1.65
N PHE A 360 13.65 -5.32 2.60
CA PHE A 360 13.54 -4.01 3.23
C PHE A 360 14.91 -3.61 3.79
N PHE A 361 15.02 -2.39 4.31
CA PHE A 361 16.24 -1.88 4.94
C PHE A 361 16.05 -1.86 6.47
N VAL A 362 17.12 -2.12 7.22
CA VAL A 362 17.14 -2.03 8.69
C VAL A 362 18.24 -1.07 9.11
N ALA A 363 17.90 -0.09 9.94
CA ALA A 363 18.85 0.77 10.62
C ALA A 363 18.91 0.36 12.10
N LEU A 364 20.04 -0.24 12.50
CA LEU A 364 20.39 -0.46 13.90
C LEU A 364 21.11 0.81 14.39
N ASP A 365 20.32 1.74 14.91
CA ASP A 365 20.79 3.08 15.26
C ASP A 365 21.43 3.08 16.66
N ASP A 366 22.66 3.55 16.74
CA ASP A 366 23.40 3.66 18.00
C ASP A 366 23.28 5.03 18.67
N GLU A 367 22.39 5.89 18.17
CA GLU A 367 22.00 7.14 18.79
C GLU A 367 21.31 6.87 20.14
N GLN A 368 22.01 7.20 21.23
CA GLN A 368 21.53 7.05 22.61
C GLN A 368 20.87 8.35 23.09
N ARG A 369 19.63 8.25 23.54
CA ARG A 369 18.95 9.25 24.36
C ARG A 369 18.06 8.55 25.38
N ASP A 370 18.18 8.96 26.63
CA ASP A 370 17.33 8.51 27.72
C ASP A 370 15.94 9.17 27.56
N LEU A 371 14.90 8.34 27.53
CA LEU A 371 13.50 8.75 27.30
C LEU A 371 12.72 8.75 28.63
N ASP A 372 13.22 9.52 29.59
CA ASP A 372 12.63 9.74 30.90
C ASP A 372 12.24 11.22 31.13
N SER A 373 11.99 11.97 30.04
CA SER A 373 11.76 13.42 30.07
C SER A 373 10.27 13.78 29.94
N ASP A 374 9.94 15.00 29.48
CA ASP A 374 8.53 15.29 29.15
C ASP A 374 8.10 14.42 27.97
N VAL A 375 6.99 13.68 28.13
CA VAL A 375 6.60 12.68 27.14
C VAL A 375 6.26 13.31 25.77
N ASN A 376 5.89 14.59 25.72
CA ASN A 376 5.72 15.27 24.43
C ASN A 376 7.07 15.63 23.81
N GLU A 377 8.08 16.02 24.60
CA GLU A 377 9.45 16.22 24.11
C GLU A 377 10.08 14.92 23.60
N ASP A 378 9.91 13.81 24.34
CA ASP A 378 10.37 12.47 23.93
C ASP A 378 9.70 12.01 22.63
N LEU A 379 8.37 12.20 22.51
CA LEU A 379 7.64 11.90 21.27
C LEU A 379 8.04 12.80 20.09
N SER A 380 8.35 14.08 20.37
CA SER A 380 8.82 15.04 19.36
C SER A 380 10.19 14.65 18.81
N TYR A 381 11.11 14.29 19.72
CA TYR A 381 12.42 13.75 19.38
C TYR A 381 12.30 12.47 18.55
N LEU A 382 11.57 11.46 19.04
CA LEU A 382 11.37 10.20 18.31
C LEU A 382 10.76 10.44 16.92
N GLY A 383 9.78 11.34 16.81
CA GLY A 383 9.20 11.76 15.53
C GLY A 383 10.25 12.28 14.55
N LYS A 384 11.17 13.15 15.00
CA LYS A 384 12.25 13.69 14.16
C LYS A 384 13.31 12.63 13.82
N THR A 385 13.71 11.80 14.78
CA THR A 385 14.67 10.70 14.60
C THR A 385 14.17 9.63 13.63
N PHE A 386 12.86 9.33 13.60
CA PHE A 386 12.28 8.42 12.61
C PHE A 386 12.01 9.09 11.24
N LEU A 387 11.73 10.40 11.21
CA LEU A 387 11.52 11.14 9.97
C LEU A 387 12.81 11.36 9.17
N THR A 388 13.88 11.84 9.82
CA THR A 388 15.14 12.20 9.14
C THR A 388 16.36 11.45 9.65
N GLY A 389 16.36 11.04 10.93
CA GLY A 389 17.56 10.54 11.60
C GLY A 389 18.75 11.49 11.39
N ASN A 390 19.92 10.92 11.12
CA ASN A 390 21.14 11.65 10.79
C ASN A 390 21.32 11.89 9.28
N CYS A 391 20.27 11.75 8.47
CA CYS A 391 20.29 11.88 7.01
C CYS A 391 21.17 10.85 6.25
N TYR A 392 21.98 10.04 6.92
CA TYR A 392 22.79 8.96 6.31
C TYR A 392 22.56 7.56 6.94
N ASN A 393 21.89 7.47 8.08
CA ASN A 393 21.59 6.21 8.77
C ASN A 393 20.23 5.61 8.35
N ARG A 394 19.74 5.96 7.16
CA ARG A 394 18.48 5.51 6.54
C ARG A 394 18.70 5.32 5.05
N TRP A 395 17.98 4.40 4.40
CA TRP A 395 17.94 4.32 2.94
C TRP A 395 16.60 4.83 2.43
N PHE A 396 16.51 6.14 2.18
CA PHE A 396 15.23 6.83 1.88
C PHE A 396 14.60 6.40 0.55
N ASP A 397 15.37 5.77 -0.33
CA ASP A 397 14.88 5.16 -1.57
C ASP A 397 14.20 3.80 -1.35
N LYS A 398 14.37 3.17 -0.18
CA LYS A 398 13.74 1.87 0.09
C LYS A 398 12.26 2.06 0.38
N SER A 399 11.43 1.11 -0.06
CA SER A 399 10.00 1.12 0.25
C SER A 399 9.69 1.39 1.72
N PHE A 400 10.44 0.75 2.63
CA PHE A 400 10.61 1.22 3.99
C PHE A 400 12.00 0.87 4.57
N THR A 401 12.41 1.66 5.56
CA THR A 401 13.46 1.36 6.52
C THR A 401 12.81 1.09 7.88
N LEU A 402 13.03 -0.10 8.45
CA LEU A 402 12.79 -0.39 9.86
C LEU A 402 13.94 0.21 10.68
N ILE A 403 13.62 1.01 11.69
CA ILE A 403 14.58 1.68 12.56
C ILE A 403 14.44 1.05 13.95
N VAL A 404 15.56 0.68 14.55
CA VAL A 404 15.64 0.22 15.93
C VAL A 404 16.72 1.05 16.62
N LEU A 405 16.34 1.82 17.64
CA LEU A 405 17.26 2.61 18.45
C LEU A 405 17.88 1.75 19.57
N SER A 406 18.99 2.20 20.14
CA SER A 406 19.68 1.53 21.24
C SER A 406 18.83 1.34 22.52
N ASN A 407 17.78 2.15 22.69
CA ASN A 407 16.82 2.05 23.80
C ASN A 407 15.57 1.20 23.46
N SER A 408 15.67 0.34 22.45
CA SER A 408 14.60 -0.53 21.93
C SER A 408 13.39 0.18 21.30
N SER A 409 13.38 1.53 21.23
CA SER A 409 12.36 2.26 20.46
C SER A 409 12.48 1.92 18.99
N CYS A 410 11.35 1.54 18.36
CA CYS A 410 11.31 1.17 16.95
C CYS A 410 10.37 2.07 16.14
N GLY A 411 10.67 2.21 14.86
CA GLY A 411 9.93 3.09 13.95
C GLY A 411 10.13 2.74 12.48
N PHE A 412 9.31 3.32 11.61
CA PHE A 412 9.36 3.07 10.17
C PHE A 412 9.52 4.40 9.42
N ASN A 413 10.52 4.46 8.54
CA ASN A 413 10.65 5.50 7.52
C ASN A 413 10.25 4.90 6.16
N ALA A 414 9.54 5.64 5.30
CA ALA A 414 8.91 5.08 4.11
C ALA A 414 8.94 6.00 2.88
N GLU A 415 9.30 5.44 1.74
CA GLU A 415 9.22 6.11 0.44
C GLU A 415 7.75 6.19 -0.02
N HIS A 416 7.20 7.39 -0.22
CA HIS A 416 5.76 7.56 -0.45
C HIS A 416 5.30 7.24 -1.89
N SER A 417 6.19 7.17 -2.88
CA SER A 417 5.76 7.01 -4.28
C SER A 417 5.09 5.66 -4.55
N TRP A 418 5.45 4.57 -3.84
CA TRP A 418 4.87 3.24 -4.07
C TRP A 418 3.49 3.00 -3.45
N GLY A 419 3.16 3.67 -2.34
CA GLY A 419 1.94 3.42 -1.56
C GLY A 419 1.65 4.49 -0.52
N ASP A 420 0.51 4.35 0.16
CA ASP A 420 0.00 5.29 1.15
C ASP A 420 0.11 4.72 2.58
N ALA A 421 0.20 5.59 3.59
CA ALA A 421 0.46 5.22 4.99
C ALA A 421 -0.35 4.02 5.55
N PRO A 422 -1.68 3.86 5.29
CA PRO A 422 -2.46 2.76 5.85
C PRO A 422 -1.94 1.35 5.53
N ILE A 423 -1.13 1.19 4.49
CA ILE A 423 -0.53 -0.09 4.11
C ILE A 423 0.56 -0.51 5.11
N LEU A 424 1.44 0.43 5.48
CA LEU A 424 2.47 0.19 6.50
C LEU A 424 1.86 0.20 7.90
N SER A 425 0.86 1.04 8.19
CA SER A 425 0.15 0.98 9.48
C SER A 425 -0.45 -0.41 9.74
N HIS A 426 -1.03 -1.05 8.71
CA HIS A 426 -1.55 -2.42 8.83
C HIS A 426 -0.45 -3.48 8.97
N LEU A 427 0.73 -3.26 8.39
CA LEU A 427 1.89 -4.13 8.62
C LEU A 427 2.39 -4.02 10.07
N ILE A 428 2.46 -2.81 10.63
CA ILE A 428 2.84 -2.57 12.03
C ILE A 428 1.81 -3.21 12.98
N GLU A 429 0.51 -2.99 12.74
CA GLU A 429 -0.57 -3.60 13.52
C GLU A 429 -0.48 -5.13 13.51
N LEU A 430 -0.20 -5.74 12.35
CA LEU A 430 0.01 -7.18 12.23
C LEU A 430 1.25 -7.66 13.00
N ILE A 431 2.38 -6.95 12.91
CA ILE A 431 3.61 -7.31 13.65
C ILE A 431 3.34 -7.29 15.16
N CYS A 432 2.77 -6.21 15.69
CA CYS A 432 2.44 -6.14 17.11
C CYS A 432 1.43 -7.21 17.54
N ALA A 433 0.45 -7.55 16.68
CA ALA A 433 -0.53 -8.58 16.98
C ALA A 433 0.06 -10.01 16.95
N GLU A 434 0.99 -10.29 16.02
CA GLU A 434 1.70 -11.57 15.95
C GLU A 434 2.69 -11.74 17.11
N GLU A 435 3.45 -10.69 17.44
CA GLU A 435 4.37 -10.65 18.57
C GLU A 435 3.65 -10.94 19.90
N ASN A 436 2.45 -10.37 20.11
CA ASN A 436 1.68 -10.59 21.34
C ASN A 436 0.87 -11.89 21.36
N ALA A 437 0.37 -12.36 20.21
CA ALA A 437 -0.70 -13.37 20.16
C ALA A 437 -0.61 -14.45 19.07
N GLY A 438 0.50 -14.53 18.31
CA GLY A 438 0.81 -15.65 17.41
C GLY A 438 -0.32 -16.01 16.43
N ILE A 439 -0.97 -15.00 15.86
CA ILE A 439 -2.27 -15.08 15.20
C ILE A 439 -2.22 -15.93 13.92
N GLU A 440 -1.12 -15.87 13.15
CA GLU A 440 -0.98 -16.68 11.93
C GLU A 440 -0.92 -18.18 12.24
N GLN A 441 -0.27 -18.57 13.33
CA GLN A 441 -0.08 -19.97 13.73
C GLN A 441 -1.10 -20.45 14.77
N ASN A 442 -1.92 -19.54 15.33
CA ASN A 442 -2.81 -19.77 16.46
C ASN A 442 -2.05 -20.39 17.66
N THR A 443 -0.85 -19.86 17.90
CA THR A 443 0.05 -20.18 19.03
C THR A 443 0.08 -18.99 20.00
N PRO A 444 0.71 -19.12 21.19
CA PRO A 444 1.24 -17.96 21.87
C PRO A 444 2.12 -17.11 20.93
N GLY A 445 2.24 -15.81 21.23
CA GLY A 445 3.12 -14.89 20.52
C GLY A 445 4.61 -15.17 20.74
N LEU A 446 5.47 -14.23 20.35
CA LEU A 446 6.91 -14.34 20.58
C LEU A 446 7.20 -14.37 22.08
N HIS A 447 8.04 -15.31 22.48
CA HIS A 447 8.50 -15.46 23.85
C HIS A 447 9.96 -15.03 23.96
N TYR A 448 10.26 -14.34 25.06
CA TYR A 448 11.59 -13.87 25.40
C TYR A 448 12.01 -14.48 26.73
N THR A 449 13.29 -14.82 26.86
CA THR A 449 13.89 -15.30 28.11
C THR A 449 13.92 -14.18 29.15
N ALA A 450 14.23 -14.52 30.40
CA ALA A 450 14.40 -13.53 31.47
C ALA A 450 15.53 -12.51 31.21
N SER A 451 16.43 -12.77 30.25
CA SER A 451 17.46 -11.82 29.80
C SER A 451 17.05 -10.96 28.61
N GLY A 452 15.83 -11.10 28.09
CA GLY A 452 15.33 -10.37 26.92
C GLY A 452 15.72 -10.96 25.56
N SER A 453 16.41 -12.11 25.51
CA SER A 453 16.70 -12.83 24.26
C SER A 453 15.48 -13.59 23.77
N CYS A 454 15.37 -13.82 22.47
CA CYS A 454 14.35 -14.66 21.84
C CYS A 454 14.46 -16.10 22.35
N ASP A 455 13.34 -16.72 22.70
CA ASP A 455 13.29 -18.13 23.04
C ASP A 455 13.40 -19.03 21.78
N GLY A 456 13.92 -20.25 21.97
CA GLY A 456 14.07 -21.27 20.93
C GLY A 456 15.50 -21.49 20.40
N PRO A 457 15.75 -22.63 19.74
CA PRO A 457 17.09 -23.03 19.31
C PRO A 457 17.58 -22.29 18.05
N VAL A 458 18.84 -21.85 18.06
CA VAL A 458 19.56 -21.38 16.87
C VAL A 458 20.02 -22.58 16.04
N SER A 459 19.16 -23.07 15.14
CA SER A 459 19.44 -24.27 14.32
C SER A 459 20.39 -23.99 13.15
N LYS A 460 20.36 -22.75 12.63
CA LYS A 460 21.22 -22.24 11.56
C LYS A 460 22.00 -21.04 12.08
N GLN A 461 23.31 -21.20 12.28
CA GLN A 461 24.22 -20.09 12.51
C GLN A 461 24.50 -19.40 11.18
N VAL A 462 23.93 -18.21 10.99
CA VAL A 462 23.97 -17.48 9.72
C VAL A 462 24.81 -16.22 9.85
N TRP A 463 25.66 -16.00 8.85
CA TRP A 463 26.65 -14.93 8.85
C TRP A 463 26.18 -13.73 8.02
N PRO A 464 26.18 -12.51 8.58
CA PRO A 464 25.91 -11.30 7.81
C PRO A 464 27.07 -11.06 6.84
N THR A 465 26.77 -10.77 5.57
CA THR A 465 27.80 -10.49 4.56
C THR A 465 28.08 -8.98 4.55
N ARG A 466 29.25 -8.57 5.06
CA ARG A 466 29.71 -7.18 5.01
C ARG A 466 29.81 -6.70 3.56
N LEU A 467 29.10 -5.62 3.22
CA LEU A 467 29.22 -4.98 1.91
C LEU A 467 30.55 -4.23 1.82
N ARG A 468 31.10 -4.11 0.61
CA ARG A 468 32.39 -3.47 0.36
C ARG A 468 32.25 -2.37 -0.68
N TRP A 469 33.06 -1.33 -0.56
CA TRP A 469 32.99 -0.15 -1.41
C TRP A 469 34.39 0.31 -1.79
N ASP A 470 34.47 0.93 -2.96
CA ASP A 470 35.63 1.61 -3.51
C ASP A 470 35.18 3.03 -3.87
N ILE A 471 35.25 3.93 -2.89
CA ILE A 471 34.63 5.26 -2.96
C ILE A 471 35.73 6.30 -3.23
N PRO A 472 35.85 6.81 -4.47
CA PRO A 472 36.90 7.76 -4.80
C PRO A 472 36.60 9.16 -4.18
N PRO A 473 37.62 10.03 -4.00
CA PRO A 473 37.46 11.33 -3.35
C PRO A 473 36.36 12.22 -3.94
N GLU A 474 36.15 12.16 -5.26
CA GLU A 474 35.11 12.91 -5.96
C GLU A 474 33.69 12.44 -5.57
N CYS A 475 33.54 11.14 -5.29
CA CYS A 475 32.29 10.58 -4.77
C CYS A 475 32.05 11.03 -3.33
N VAL A 476 33.10 11.04 -2.49
CA VAL A 476 33.03 11.59 -1.12
C VAL A 476 32.61 13.06 -1.13
N GLN A 477 33.17 13.88 -2.03
CA GLN A 477 32.80 15.29 -2.15
C GLN A 477 31.32 15.48 -2.55
N ALA A 478 30.84 14.73 -3.54
CA ALA A 478 29.44 14.77 -3.97
C ALA A 478 28.47 14.28 -2.87
N MET A 479 28.90 13.31 -2.09
CA MET A 479 28.16 12.77 -0.94
C MET A 479 28.06 13.79 0.19
N GLU A 480 29.16 14.44 0.56
CA GLU A 480 29.16 15.49 1.60
C GLU A 480 28.33 16.71 1.19
N ALA A 481 28.35 17.10 -0.10
CA ALA A 481 27.47 18.13 -0.63
C ALA A 481 25.98 17.74 -0.48
N SER A 482 25.64 16.48 -0.78
CA SER A 482 24.27 15.94 -0.61
C SER A 482 23.86 15.87 0.86
N TYR A 483 24.77 15.45 1.73
CA TYR A 483 24.59 15.40 3.19
C TYR A 483 24.32 16.78 3.78
N ASN A 484 25.13 17.79 3.45
CA ASN A 484 24.99 19.14 4.00
C ASN A 484 23.63 19.76 3.63
N ILE A 485 23.14 19.54 2.40
CA ILE A 485 21.80 19.96 1.99
C ILE A 485 20.72 19.24 2.80
N ALA A 486 20.78 17.90 2.85
CA ALA A 486 19.79 17.09 3.57
C ALA A 486 19.76 17.42 5.08
N ARG A 487 20.93 17.62 5.70
CA ARG A 487 21.08 17.98 7.10
C ARG A 487 20.51 19.37 7.39
N SER A 488 20.82 20.37 6.55
CA SER A 488 20.23 21.71 6.68
C SER A 488 18.70 21.69 6.61
N LEU A 489 18.11 20.89 5.71
CA LEU A 489 16.66 20.68 5.67
C LEU A 489 16.14 20.00 6.94
N ALA A 490 16.77 18.92 7.40
CA ALA A 490 16.36 18.20 8.61
C ALA A 490 16.44 19.07 9.88
N ASP A 491 17.47 19.89 10.00
CA ASP A 491 17.63 20.82 11.13
C ASP A 491 16.54 21.90 11.12
N SER A 492 16.10 22.36 9.94
CA SER A 492 15.00 23.34 9.80
C SER A 492 13.60 22.82 10.16
N ILE A 493 13.42 21.51 10.38
CA ILE A 493 12.14 20.94 10.79
C ILE A 493 11.90 21.22 12.27
N ASP A 494 10.96 22.11 12.57
CA ASP A 494 10.29 22.16 13.86
C ASP A 494 9.17 21.11 13.90
N LEU A 495 9.14 20.30 14.97
CA LEU A 495 8.19 19.21 15.15
C LEU A 495 7.85 19.09 16.63
N TYR A 496 6.59 19.32 16.95
CA TYR A 496 6.03 19.09 18.28
C TYR A 496 4.95 18.00 18.21
N VAL A 497 5.11 16.94 19.00
CA VAL A 497 4.19 15.79 19.08
C VAL A 497 3.58 15.75 20.49
N MET A 498 2.30 16.10 20.58
CA MET A 498 1.56 16.15 21.83
C MET A 498 0.70 14.90 22.04
N ARG A 499 0.78 14.28 23.23
CA ARG A 499 -0.11 13.19 23.64
C ARG A 499 -1.28 13.73 24.48
N PHE A 500 -2.33 14.20 23.79
CA PHE A 500 -3.58 14.63 24.40
C PHE A 500 -4.26 13.48 25.18
N ARG A 501 -4.67 13.73 26.44
CA ARG A 501 -5.19 12.69 27.36
C ARG A 501 -6.55 12.99 27.98
N ASP A 502 -7.02 14.22 27.94
CA ASP A 502 -8.24 14.67 28.66
C ASP A 502 -9.50 13.92 28.18
N PHE A 503 -9.56 13.66 26.88
CA PHE A 503 -10.59 12.81 26.26
C PHE A 503 -10.13 12.22 24.93
N GLY A 504 -10.92 11.32 24.37
CA GLY A 504 -10.69 10.73 23.05
C GLY A 504 -11.98 10.36 22.34
N SER A 505 -11.88 9.43 21.38
CA SER A 505 -13.01 9.11 20.48
C SER A 505 -14.31 8.67 21.18
N GLY A 506 -14.23 8.14 22.39
CA GLY A 506 -15.40 7.75 23.20
C GLY A 506 -16.28 8.94 23.59
N PHE A 507 -15.68 10.03 24.07
CA PHE A 507 -16.38 11.28 24.40
C PHE A 507 -17.02 11.89 23.15
N MET A 508 -16.22 12.06 22.08
CA MET A 508 -16.66 12.64 20.81
C MET A 508 -17.88 11.87 20.25
N LYS A 509 -17.80 10.53 20.20
CA LYS A 509 -18.89 9.67 19.74
C LYS A 509 -20.14 9.75 20.63
N LYS A 510 -19.98 9.81 21.96
CA LYS A 510 -21.08 9.97 22.92
C LYS A 510 -21.81 11.31 22.73
N ALA A 511 -21.07 12.37 22.43
CA ALA A 511 -21.59 13.70 22.12
C ALA A 511 -22.16 13.83 20.69
N GLY A 512 -22.14 12.75 19.87
CA GLY A 512 -22.70 12.70 18.53
C GLY A 512 -21.73 13.05 17.39
N PHE A 513 -20.44 13.25 17.70
CA PHE A 513 -19.42 13.67 16.75
C PHE A 513 -18.59 12.50 16.19
N SER A 514 -18.18 12.66 14.93
CA SER A 514 -17.11 11.91 14.29
C SER A 514 -15.77 12.42 14.83
N PRO A 515 -14.91 11.56 15.39
CA PRO A 515 -13.64 11.98 15.95
C PRO A 515 -12.76 12.74 14.95
N ASP A 516 -12.74 12.27 13.70
CA ASP A 516 -11.96 12.87 12.61
C ASP A 516 -12.42 14.30 12.29
N ALA A 517 -13.71 14.50 11.99
CA ALA A 517 -14.27 15.82 11.74
C ALA A 517 -14.15 16.77 12.94
N PHE A 518 -14.21 16.24 14.18
CA PHE A 518 -13.95 17.03 15.39
C PHE A 518 -12.50 17.55 15.39
N MET A 519 -11.51 16.69 15.16
CA MET A 519 -10.10 17.10 15.08
C MET A 519 -9.83 18.11 13.95
N GLN A 520 -10.44 17.94 12.78
CA GLN A 520 -10.30 18.87 11.65
C GLN A 520 -10.84 20.27 11.96
N ILE A 521 -11.98 20.37 12.65
CA ILE A 521 -12.53 21.66 13.07
C ILE A 521 -11.65 22.28 14.17
N SER A 522 -11.16 21.48 15.13
CA SER A 522 -10.23 21.96 16.17
C SER A 522 -8.92 22.49 15.58
N LEU A 523 -8.36 21.83 14.56
CA LEU A 523 -7.17 22.31 13.85
C LEU A 523 -7.42 23.65 13.14
N GLN A 524 -8.60 23.82 12.53
CA GLN A 524 -9.00 25.08 11.92
C GLN A 524 -9.25 26.19 12.94
N LEU A 525 -9.81 25.88 14.10
CA LEU A 525 -10.00 26.84 15.19
C LEU A 525 -8.65 27.29 15.76
N ALA A 526 -7.73 26.36 16.02
CA ALA A 526 -6.38 26.68 16.50
C ALA A 526 -5.61 27.55 15.51
N TYR A 527 -5.63 27.21 14.21
CA TYR A 527 -4.99 28.02 13.17
C TYR A 527 -5.58 29.43 13.06
N PHE A 528 -6.90 29.57 13.19
CA PHE A 528 -7.56 30.88 13.18
C PHE A 528 -7.24 31.71 14.44
N MET A 529 -7.16 31.08 15.62
CA MET A 529 -6.78 31.75 16.86
C MET A 529 -5.34 32.28 16.83
N ASP A 530 -4.42 31.52 16.23
CA ASP A 530 -3.01 31.89 16.09
C ASP A 530 -2.78 32.98 15.02
N THR A 531 -3.39 32.83 13.85
CA THR A 531 -3.07 33.67 12.67
C THR A 531 -4.10 34.76 12.34
N GLY A 532 -5.28 34.73 12.97
CA GLY A 532 -6.44 35.54 12.58
C GLY A 532 -7.05 35.20 11.21
N ASN A 533 -6.56 34.17 10.53
CA ASN A 533 -6.85 33.86 9.13
C ASN A 533 -7.28 32.40 8.93
N PHE A 534 -7.83 32.10 7.74
CA PHE A 534 -8.19 30.74 7.33
C PHE A 534 -7.29 30.27 6.19
N ALA A 535 -6.97 28.97 6.16
CA ALA A 535 -6.10 28.37 5.16
C ALA A 535 -6.77 27.17 4.45
N LEU A 536 -6.34 26.90 3.21
CA LEU A 536 -6.71 25.67 2.50
C LEU A 536 -6.09 24.45 3.21
N VAL A 537 -6.94 23.63 3.83
CA VAL A 537 -6.52 22.33 4.38
C VAL A 537 -6.46 21.27 3.28
N TYR A 538 -5.46 20.39 3.38
CA TYR A 538 -5.42 19.09 2.72
C TYR A 538 -5.65 18.02 3.78
N GLU A 539 -6.76 17.29 3.69
CA GLU A 539 -7.02 16.06 4.45
C GLU A 539 -6.94 14.88 3.47
N SER A 540 -6.16 13.85 3.82
CA SER A 540 -6.00 12.66 2.97
C SER A 540 -7.16 11.69 3.15
N SER A 541 -7.92 11.42 2.09
CA SER A 541 -9.05 10.49 2.16
C SER A 541 -8.89 9.32 1.18
N MET A 542 -8.87 8.09 1.69
CA MET A 542 -8.65 6.92 0.82
C MET A 542 -9.74 6.78 -0.26
N THR A 543 -9.31 6.48 -1.49
CA THR A 543 -10.17 6.11 -2.63
C THR A 543 -10.18 4.60 -2.88
N ARG A 544 -9.56 3.81 -2.00
CA ARG A 544 -9.41 2.35 -2.12
C ARG A 544 -10.72 1.56 -2.33
N ILE A 545 -11.92 2.10 -2.09
CA ILE A 545 -13.19 1.47 -2.52
C ILE A 545 -13.28 1.28 -4.05
N PHE A 546 -12.47 2.02 -4.81
CA PHE A 546 -12.29 1.88 -6.25
C PHE A 546 -11.01 1.11 -6.56
N ARG A 547 -10.98 0.44 -7.71
CA ARG A 547 -9.78 -0.21 -8.24
C ARG A 547 -8.61 0.79 -8.32
N GLU A 548 -7.48 0.40 -7.74
CA GLU A 548 -6.22 1.18 -7.70
C GLU A 548 -6.33 2.56 -7.01
N GLY A 549 -7.43 2.82 -6.28
CA GLY A 549 -7.57 4.04 -5.50
C GLY A 549 -6.45 4.21 -4.48
N ARG A 550 -5.82 5.39 -4.48
CA ARG A 550 -4.87 5.85 -3.48
C ARG A 550 -5.59 6.73 -2.46
N THR A 551 -5.25 8.02 -2.47
CA THR A 551 -5.90 9.10 -1.74
C THR A 551 -6.85 9.87 -2.65
N GLU A 552 -7.48 10.89 -2.10
CA GLU A 552 -8.09 12.05 -2.74
C GLU A 552 -8.12 13.13 -1.64
N THR A 553 -8.07 14.40 -2.04
CA THR A 553 -8.10 15.50 -1.08
C THR A 553 -9.51 15.73 -0.56
N VAL A 554 -9.64 15.84 0.76
CA VAL A 554 -10.77 16.51 1.41
C VAL A 554 -10.32 17.92 1.78
N ARG A 555 -11.14 18.90 1.42
CA ARG A 555 -10.97 20.31 1.80
C ARG A 555 -11.83 20.58 3.04
N SER A 556 -11.21 20.48 4.21
CA SER A 556 -11.88 20.52 5.51
C SER A 556 -12.22 21.95 5.95
N CYS A 557 -11.46 22.95 5.47
CA CYS A 557 -11.90 24.35 5.50
C CYS A 557 -13.12 24.51 4.56
N SER A 558 -14.24 24.96 5.12
CA SER A 558 -15.49 25.18 4.40
C SER A 558 -16.18 26.42 4.93
N ALA A 559 -17.08 27.03 4.14
CA ALA A 559 -17.80 28.25 4.53
C ALA A 559 -18.56 28.10 5.86
N GLU A 560 -19.08 26.90 6.12
CA GLU A 560 -19.73 26.52 7.37
C GLU A 560 -18.76 26.50 8.55
N VAL A 561 -17.57 25.90 8.38
CA VAL A 561 -16.51 25.88 9.40
C VAL A 561 -16.00 27.29 9.70
N VAL A 562 -15.79 28.12 8.65
CA VAL A 562 -15.45 29.54 8.79
C VAL A 562 -16.51 30.29 9.61
N LYS A 563 -17.79 30.11 9.27
CA LYS A 563 -18.91 30.75 10.00
C LYS A 563 -18.97 30.32 11.46
N PHE A 564 -18.73 29.03 11.75
CA PHE A 564 -18.69 28.50 13.11
C PHE A 564 -17.55 29.08 13.94
N ILE A 565 -16.33 29.10 13.39
CA ILE A 565 -15.13 29.59 14.08
C ILE A 565 -15.24 31.09 14.36
N ARG A 566 -15.75 31.88 13.40
CA ARG A 566 -16.06 33.29 13.64
C ARG A 566 -17.08 33.47 14.77
N ALA A 567 -18.21 32.76 14.73
CA ALA A 567 -19.22 32.84 15.78
C ALA A 567 -18.74 32.44 17.19
N ILE A 568 -17.77 31.52 17.31
CA ILE A 568 -17.09 31.25 18.59
C ILE A 568 -16.23 32.43 19.03
N SER A 569 -15.47 33.00 18.09
CA SER A 569 -14.50 34.07 18.37
C SER A 569 -15.20 35.40 18.71
N ASP A 570 -16.29 35.72 18.01
CA ASP A 570 -17.09 36.92 18.30
C ASP A 570 -17.73 36.82 19.71
N ASN A 571 -18.26 35.65 20.06
CA ASN A 571 -18.84 35.38 21.39
C ASN A 571 -17.80 35.35 22.52
N SER A 572 -16.50 35.10 22.24
CA SER A 572 -15.47 35.13 23.29
C SER A 572 -15.04 36.54 23.68
N THR A 573 -15.37 37.56 22.87
CA THR A 573 -15.06 38.98 23.16
C THR A 573 -16.15 39.72 23.95
N THR A 574 -17.31 39.10 24.17
CA THR A 574 -18.53 39.78 24.66
C THR A 574 -19.04 39.29 26.02
N VAL A 575 -18.37 38.33 26.67
CA VAL A 575 -18.81 37.75 27.95
C VAL A 575 -17.67 37.73 28.97
N ASP A 576 -17.89 38.38 30.10
CA ASP A 576 -16.98 38.45 31.23
C ASP A 576 -16.72 37.04 31.83
N ASP A 577 -15.47 36.75 32.20
CA ASP A 577 -14.96 35.38 32.38
C ASP A 577 -15.63 34.60 33.53
N SER A 578 -16.36 35.29 34.40
CA SER A 578 -17.07 34.72 35.56
C SER A 578 -18.37 33.97 35.23
N ASN A 579 -18.95 34.15 34.04
CA ASN A 579 -20.24 33.55 33.65
C ASN A 579 -20.13 32.43 32.59
N ARG A 580 -19.00 31.70 32.56
CA ARG A 580 -18.74 30.54 31.68
C ARG A 580 -19.54 29.27 32.05
N THR A 581 -20.83 29.37 32.35
CA THR A 581 -21.69 28.22 32.74
C THR A 581 -22.93 28.06 31.86
N ALA A 582 -23.04 26.89 31.20
CA ALA A 582 -24.21 26.31 30.51
C ALA A 582 -24.87 27.09 29.34
N ALA A 583 -24.94 28.41 29.36
CA ALA A 583 -25.71 29.19 28.38
C ALA A 583 -25.06 29.22 26.98
N SER A 584 -23.73 29.34 26.92
CA SER A 584 -22.94 29.33 25.66
C SER A 584 -22.86 27.93 25.03
N GLU A 585 -22.88 26.88 25.84
CA GLU A 585 -22.89 25.49 25.36
C GLU A 585 -24.19 25.16 24.62
N SER A 586 -25.34 25.64 25.11
CA SER A 586 -26.66 25.31 24.54
C SER A 586 -26.94 25.96 23.18
N SER A 587 -26.39 27.15 22.92
CA SER A 587 -26.70 27.96 21.73
C SER A 587 -25.87 27.60 20.51
N ASN A 588 -24.58 27.29 20.70
CA ASN A 588 -23.67 26.91 19.60
C ASN A 588 -23.69 25.42 19.28
N TYR A 589 -24.11 24.54 20.20
CA TYR A 589 -24.16 23.09 19.98
C TYR A 589 -25.05 22.66 18.79
N PRO A 590 -26.27 23.19 18.55
CA PRO A 590 -27.07 22.86 17.38
C PRO A 590 -26.40 23.24 16.05
N ALA A 591 -25.73 24.40 16.00
CA ALA A 591 -24.97 24.85 14.84
C ALA A 591 -23.76 23.94 14.60
N PHE A 592 -22.98 23.64 15.63
CA PHE A 592 -21.87 22.69 15.54
C PHE A 592 -22.32 21.31 15.07
N VAL A 593 -23.43 20.78 15.58
CA VAL A 593 -24.00 19.49 15.15
C VAL A 593 -24.44 19.52 13.68
N GLN A 594 -25.07 20.59 13.20
CA GLN A 594 -25.42 20.75 11.78
C GLN A 594 -24.18 20.82 10.89
N ILE A 595 -23.17 21.58 11.29
CA ILE A 595 -21.94 21.80 10.52
C ILE A 595 -21.09 20.54 10.50
N HIS A 596 -20.92 19.88 11.64
CA HIS A 596 -20.34 18.56 11.77
C HIS A 596 -21.06 17.51 10.91
N HIS A 597 -22.40 17.49 10.91
CA HIS A 597 -23.17 16.58 10.06
C HIS A 597 -22.99 16.92 8.57
N SER A 598 -22.84 18.20 8.23
CA SER A 598 -22.49 18.63 6.88
C SER A 598 -21.07 18.19 6.47
N MET A 599 -20.08 18.24 7.37
CA MET A 599 -18.73 17.72 7.12
C MET A 599 -18.69 16.19 7.02
N CYS A 600 -19.42 15.46 7.87
CA CYS A 600 -19.57 14.00 7.74
C CYS A 600 -20.17 13.57 6.39
N LEU A 601 -21.01 14.41 5.79
CA LEU A 601 -21.51 14.23 4.43
C LEU A 601 -20.52 14.73 3.37
N ARG A 602 -19.84 15.86 3.59
CA ARG A 602 -18.94 16.50 2.62
C ARG A 602 -17.53 15.91 2.54
N ASN A 603 -16.98 15.31 3.59
CA ASN A 603 -15.74 14.49 3.52
C ASN A 603 -15.92 13.26 2.58
N LYS A 604 -17.17 12.98 2.17
CA LYS A 604 -17.51 11.97 1.14
C LYS A 604 -17.79 12.59 -0.24
N VAL A 605 -18.02 13.90 -0.35
CA VAL A 605 -18.46 14.61 -1.58
C VAL A 605 -17.42 15.60 -2.13
N ASN A 606 -16.59 16.23 -1.30
CA ASN A 606 -15.57 17.22 -1.69
C ASN A 606 -14.32 16.57 -2.32
N ARG A 607 -14.54 15.65 -3.25
CA ARG A 607 -13.53 14.88 -3.99
C ARG A 607 -13.47 15.40 -5.43
N PHE A 608 -12.38 16.08 -5.79
CA PHE A 608 -12.17 16.65 -7.13
C PHE A 608 -10.71 17.01 -7.48
N ASP A 609 -9.79 17.08 -6.52
CA ASP A 609 -8.41 17.57 -6.76
C ASP A 609 -7.61 16.64 -7.70
N GLN A 610 -7.81 15.32 -7.65
CA GLN A 610 -7.13 14.38 -8.57
C GLN A 610 -7.54 14.50 -10.05
N ASN A 611 -8.73 15.04 -10.33
CA ASN A 611 -9.08 15.40 -11.72
C ASN A 611 -8.19 16.53 -12.24
N TRP A 612 -7.78 17.46 -11.38
CA TRP A 612 -7.03 18.65 -11.77
C TRP A 612 -5.53 18.37 -11.88
N SER A 613 -4.97 17.54 -10.99
CA SER A 613 -3.55 17.16 -11.04
C SER A 613 -3.20 16.29 -12.25
N SER A 614 -4.17 15.55 -12.80
CA SER A 614 -4.00 14.74 -14.01
C SER A 614 -4.19 15.50 -15.33
N GLN A 615 -4.46 16.81 -15.26
CA GLN A 615 -4.62 17.73 -16.40
C GLN A 615 -3.43 18.68 -16.59
N ARG A 616 -2.44 18.62 -15.68
CA ARG A 616 -1.09 19.16 -15.87
C ARG A 616 -0.18 18.07 -16.43
#